data_AF-A0AAV5ZZ26-F1
#
_entry.id   AF-A0AAV5ZZ26-F1
#
_cell.length_a   1.000
_cell.length_b   1.000
_cell.length_c   1.000
_cell.angle_alpha   90.00
_cell.angle_beta   90.00
_cell.angle_gamma   90.00
#
_symmetry.space_group_name_H-M   'P 1'
#
loop_
_entity.id
_entity.type
_entity.pdbx_description
1 polymer ?
#
loop_
_entity_poly.entity_id
_entity_poly.type
_entity_poly.pdbx_seq_one_letter_code
_entity_poly.pdbx_strand_id
1 'polypeptide(L)'
;MRHTMSRFVVRRLAVLALIFFVPVPAAADDAIMSIDQYKTAKARSLATTHQPLLKQMREEIYYCMPWVGVQKAGIGFRQPKGAVEDDRYLSVWIVIDQDEDARFAALPAERRASAMFSRYGTDLLRRMAALGPLVADPNVQGFSVVLSWLKPGTGGSGQPVNETLALFVDKQTALGFLGKRVAAGEFTRRAKFSVFDGVQDMGRLPLEVWEDSFVRTHKVANYEAPKGQRCSG
;
A
#
# COMPACT_ATOMS: atom_id res chain seq x y z
N MET A 1 10.22 -0.39 69.62
CA MET A 1 9.03 0.07 68.86
C MET A 1 9.50 0.78 67.60
N ARG A 2 9.13 0.25 66.43
CA ARG A 2 9.13 0.86 65.07
C ARG A 2 10.34 1.71 64.64
N HIS A 3 11.28 1.08 63.93
CA HIS A 3 12.09 1.75 62.91
C HIS A 3 11.41 1.60 61.54
N THR A 4 11.07 2.73 60.94
CA THR A 4 10.35 2.85 59.67
C THR A 4 11.32 2.59 58.51
N MET A 5 11.06 1.55 57.72
CA MET A 5 11.71 1.29 56.43
C MET A 5 11.34 2.40 55.44
N SER A 6 12.32 3.19 55.00
CA SER A 6 12.20 4.07 53.82
C SER A 6 12.73 3.31 52.60
N ARG A 7 11.83 2.89 51.71
CA ARG A 7 12.16 2.30 50.41
C ARG A 7 12.25 3.43 49.38
N PHE A 8 13.47 3.77 48.96
CA PHE A 8 13.70 4.58 47.77
C PHE A 8 13.37 3.77 46.52
N VAL A 9 12.27 4.13 45.84
CA VAL A 9 11.94 3.63 44.50
C VAL A 9 12.50 4.62 43.49
N VAL A 10 13.61 4.26 42.85
CA VAL A 10 14.17 4.99 41.70
C VAL A 10 13.27 4.70 40.49
N ARG A 11 12.43 5.67 40.11
CA ARG A 11 11.70 5.62 38.82
C ARG A 11 12.64 5.99 37.69
N ARG A 12 13.08 5.01 36.90
CA ARG A 12 13.68 5.24 35.58
C ARG A 12 12.57 5.62 34.61
N LEU A 13 12.55 6.88 34.18
CA LEU A 13 11.77 7.35 33.04
C LEU A 13 12.48 6.89 31.76
N ALA A 14 11.98 5.82 31.15
CA ALA A 14 12.33 5.48 29.77
C ALA A 14 11.53 6.40 28.85
N VAL A 15 12.21 7.36 28.22
CA VAL A 15 11.63 8.18 27.15
C VAL A 15 11.54 7.29 25.92
N LEU A 16 10.33 6.79 25.65
CA LEU A 16 10.01 6.08 24.42
C LEU A 16 9.87 7.12 23.31
N ALA A 17 10.87 7.24 22.44
CA ALA A 17 10.79 8.04 21.23
C ALA A 17 9.78 7.38 20.27
N LEU A 18 8.53 7.83 20.32
CA LEU A 18 7.52 7.50 19.32
C LEU A 18 7.91 8.20 18.01
N ILE A 19 8.38 7.42 17.03
CA ILE A 19 8.51 7.88 15.65
C ILE A 19 7.09 7.97 15.08
N PHE A 20 6.54 9.18 15.07
CA PHE A 20 5.24 9.48 14.48
C PHE A 20 5.40 9.62 12.95
N PHE A 21 4.85 8.68 12.19
CA PHE A 21 4.74 8.79 10.73
C PHE A 21 3.45 9.54 10.38
N VAL A 22 3.56 10.84 10.09
CA VAL A 22 2.53 11.54 9.32
C VAL A 22 2.76 11.14 7.86
N PRO A 23 1.80 10.50 7.17
CA PRO A 23 1.91 10.25 5.75
C PRO A 23 1.69 11.57 5.01
N VAL A 24 2.75 12.37 4.89
CA VAL A 24 2.82 13.41 3.86
C VAL A 24 3.01 12.67 2.54
N PRO A 25 2.21 12.94 1.49
CA PRO A 25 2.51 12.40 0.17
C PRO A 25 3.96 12.73 -0.16
N ALA A 26 4.75 11.71 -0.45
CA ALA A 26 6.17 11.90 -0.67
C ALA A 26 6.37 12.93 -1.79
N ALA A 27 7.37 13.81 -1.65
CA ALA A 27 7.91 14.47 -2.83
C ALA A 27 8.25 13.40 -3.87
N ALA A 28 8.11 13.71 -5.16
CA ALA A 28 8.26 12.70 -6.22
C ALA A 28 9.58 11.90 -6.13
N ASP A 29 10.63 12.48 -5.54
CA ASP A 29 11.92 11.83 -5.37
C ASP A 29 11.98 10.83 -4.19
N ASP A 30 11.07 10.94 -3.22
CA ASP A 30 11.00 10.11 -2.00
C ASP A 30 10.06 8.89 -2.16
N ALA A 31 9.35 8.77 -3.28
CA ALA A 31 8.35 7.72 -3.51
C ALA A 31 8.97 6.32 -3.71
N ILE A 32 10.16 6.24 -4.29
CA ILE A 32 10.86 4.98 -4.56
C ILE A 32 11.79 4.64 -3.40
N MET A 33 11.72 3.41 -2.92
CA MET A 33 12.62 2.90 -1.89
C MET A 33 14.08 2.95 -2.37
N SER A 34 14.94 3.60 -1.59
CA SER A 34 16.36 3.73 -1.93
C SER A 34 17.10 2.39 -1.82
N ILE A 35 18.17 2.22 -2.60
CA ILE A 35 18.93 0.96 -2.70
C ILE A 35 19.51 0.54 -1.34
N ASP A 36 19.95 1.49 -0.52
CA ASP A 36 20.50 1.29 0.82
C ASP A 36 19.47 0.78 1.84
N GLN A 37 18.17 0.94 1.57
CA GLN A 37 17.11 0.46 2.45
C GLN A 37 16.85 -1.06 2.28
N TYR A 38 17.36 -1.67 1.21
CA TYR A 38 17.22 -3.10 0.97
C TYR A 38 18.27 -3.91 1.73
N LYS A 39 17.81 -4.88 2.52
CA LYS A 39 18.66 -5.69 3.40
C LYS A 39 19.31 -6.88 2.71
N THR A 40 18.72 -7.43 1.65
CA THR A 40 19.24 -8.62 0.95
C THR A 40 19.87 -8.28 -0.40
N ALA A 41 20.79 -9.13 -0.86
CA ALA A 41 21.45 -8.97 -2.17
C ALA A 41 20.45 -9.09 -3.32
N LYS A 42 19.50 -10.04 -3.24
CA LYS A 42 18.41 -10.21 -4.23
C LYS A 42 17.58 -8.94 -4.36
N ALA A 43 17.15 -8.35 -3.24
CA ALA A 43 16.33 -7.14 -3.25
C ALA A 43 17.09 -5.93 -3.82
N ARG A 44 18.36 -5.76 -3.45
CA ARG A 44 19.23 -4.73 -4.06
C ARG A 44 19.39 -4.94 -5.56
N SER A 45 19.62 -6.18 -5.99
CA SER A 45 19.73 -6.51 -7.42
C SER A 45 18.45 -6.14 -8.16
N LEU A 46 17.28 -6.55 -7.66
CA LEU A 46 15.99 -6.21 -8.26
C LEU A 46 15.79 -4.70 -8.36
N ALA A 47 16.06 -3.96 -7.27
CA ALA A 47 15.92 -2.52 -7.23
C ALA A 47 16.84 -1.79 -8.24
N THR A 48 18.09 -2.26 -8.38
CA THR A 48 19.03 -1.73 -9.36
C THR A 48 18.62 -2.07 -10.79
N THR A 49 18.31 -3.34 -11.07
CA THR A 49 17.94 -3.81 -12.41
C THR A 49 16.67 -3.14 -12.93
N HIS A 50 15.65 -3.00 -12.08
CA HIS A 50 14.34 -2.48 -12.47
C HIS A 50 14.14 -1.00 -12.13
N GLN A 51 15.20 -0.27 -11.76
CA GLN A 51 15.11 1.14 -11.39
C GLN A 51 14.34 1.99 -12.43
N PRO A 52 14.56 1.84 -13.76
CA PRO A 52 13.80 2.60 -14.75
C PRO A 52 12.29 2.30 -14.69
N LEU A 53 11.89 1.05 -14.45
CA LEU A 53 10.49 0.65 -14.36
C LEU A 53 9.82 1.15 -13.07
N LEU A 54 10.57 1.23 -11.97
CA LEU A 54 10.07 1.85 -10.72
C LEU A 54 9.81 3.35 -10.92
N LYS A 55 10.68 4.05 -11.67
CA LYS A 55 10.49 5.46 -12.06
C LYS A 55 9.28 5.64 -12.97
N GLN A 56 9.13 4.77 -13.96
CA GLN A 56 7.94 4.75 -14.83
C GLN A 56 6.65 4.57 -14.01
N MET A 57 6.61 3.57 -13.12
CA MET A 57 5.45 3.32 -12.26
C MET A 57 5.11 4.54 -11.39
N ARG A 58 6.12 5.18 -10.80
CA ARG A 58 5.95 6.42 -10.04
C ARG A 58 5.32 7.52 -10.89
N GLU A 59 5.87 7.77 -12.08
CA GLU A 59 5.40 8.82 -12.99
C GLU A 59 3.97 8.55 -13.47
N GLU A 60 3.66 7.29 -13.78
CA GLU A 60 2.29 6.89 -14.12
C GLU A 60 1.31 7.15 -12.98
N ILE A 61 1.64 6.80 -11.74
CA ILE A 61 0.76 7.10 -10.59
C ILE A 61 0.63 8.61 -10.40
N TYR A 62 1.76 9.34 -10.39
CA TYR A 62 1.80 10.78 -10.17
C TYR A 62 0.96 11.54 -11.20
N TYR A 63 1.11 11.22 -12.49
CA TYR A 63 0.40 11.94 -13.55
C TYR A 63 -1.00 11.40 -13.85
N CYS A 64 -1.27 10.13 -13.62
CA CYS A 64 -2.55 9.51 -14.00
C CYS A 64 -3.50 9.29 -12.84
N MET A 65 -3.02 9.47 -11.61
CA MET A 65 -3.82 9.41 -10.38
C MET A 65 -3.48 10.61 -9.48
N PRO A 66 -3.59 11.88 -9.95
CA PRO A 66 -3.17 13.06 -9.19
C PRO A 66 -3.96 13.29 -7.88
N TRP A 67 -5.02 12.54 -7.64
CA TRP A 67 -5.82 12.55 -6.42
C TRP A 67 -5.34 11.54 -5.37
N VAL A 68 -4.23 10.82 -5.60
CA VAL A 68 -3.62 9.94 -4.59
C VAL A 68 -2.18 10.38 -4.31
N GLY A 69 -1.76 10.18 -3.06
CA GLY A 69 -0.35 10.25 -2.68
C GLY A 69 0.33 8.91 -2.82
N VAL A 70 1.66 8.91 -3.03
CA VAL A 70 2.49 7.72 -2.82
C VAL A 70 3.18 7.86 -1.47
N GLN A 71 3.11 6.81 -0.64
CA GLN A 71 3.82 6.78 0.64
C GLN A 71 5.33 6.90 0.41
N LYS A 72 6.07 7.53 1.32
CA LYS A 72 7.53 7.52 1.28
C LYS A 72 8.09 6.10 1.21
N ALA A 73 9.01 5.85 0.28
CA ALA A 73 9.52 4.52 -0.06
C ALA A 73 8.39 3.50 -0.36
N GLY A 74 7.26 3.98 -0.88
CA GLY A 74 6.06 3.20 -1.16
C GLY A 74 6.18 2.31 -2.39
N ILE A 75 7.10 2.62 -3.31
CA ILE A 75 7.38 1.83 -4.52
C ILE A 75 8.71 1.10 -4.35
N GLY A 76 8.71 -0.24 -4.50
CA GLY A 76 9.93 -1.04 -4.37
C GLY A 76 9.67 -2.54 -4.21
N PHE A 77 10.65 -3.31 -3.74
CA PHE A 77 10.54 -4.76 -3.57
C PHE A 77 10.39 -5.17 -2.10
N ARG A 78 9.19 -5.62 -1.71
CA ARG A 78 8.86 -5.97 -0.31
C ARG A 78 8.55 -7.46 -0.14
N GLN A 79 8.58 -7.90 1.11
CA GLN A 79 8.15 -9.23 1.55
C GLN A 79 6.85 -9.10 2.35
N PRO A 80 5.94 -10.08 2.27
CA PRO A 80 4.82 -10.15 3.21
C PRO A 80 5.33 -10.38 4.64
N LYS A 81 4.58 -9.88 5.63
CA LYS A 81 4.88 -10.10 7.05
C LYS A 81 4.95 -11.61 7.33
N GLY A 82 6.03 -12.04 7.99
CA GLY A 82 6.25 -13.45 8.33
C GLY A 82 6.77 -14.32 7.18
N ALA A 83 7.19 -13.75 6.04
CA ALA A 83 7.91 -14.50 5.02
C ALA A 83 9.22 -15.06 5.59
N VAL A 84 9.46 -16.35 5.35
CA VAL A 84 10.71 -17.04 5.71
C VAL A 84 11.72 -16.93 4.57
N GLU A 85 11.25 -17.16 3.34
CA GLU A 85 12.06 -17.07 2.13
C GLU A 85 12.27 -15.63 1.65
N ASP A 86 13.32 -15.42 0.85
CA ASP A 86 13.63 -14.12 0.23
C ASP A 86 12.68 -13.78 -0.95
N ASP A 87 11.38 -13.96 -0.78
CA ASP A 87 10.34 -13.75 -1.79
C ASP A 87 10.02 -12.27 -1.97
N ARG A 88 10.31 -11.71 -3.15
CA ARG A 88 10.23 -10.29 -3.44
C ARG A 88 9.04 -9.97 -4.32
N TYR A 89 8.17 -9.11 -3.81
CA TYR A 89 6.99 -8.62 -4.48
C TYR A 89 7.23 -7.17 -4.90
N LEU A 90 6.95 -6.83 -6.15
CA LEU A 90 6.84 -5.42 -6.54
C LEU A 90 5.68 -4.82 -5.74
N SER A 91 5.97 -3.84 -4.91
CA SER A 91 5.02 -3.21 -3.99
C SER A 91 4.79 -1.77 -4.39
N VAL A 92 3.51 -1.37 -4.35
CA VAL A 92 3.07 0.02 -4.44
C VAL A 92 2.23 0.34 -3.21
N TRP A 93 2.56 1.41 -2.50
CA TRP A 93 1.79 1.94 -1.38
C TRP A 93 1.26 3.33 -1.71
N ILE A 94 -0.05 3.43 -1.92
CA ILE A 94 -0.74 4.72 -2.09
C ILE A 94 -1.49 5.15 -0.82
N VAL A 95 -1.56 6.45 -0.63
CA VAL A 95 -2.41 7.13 0.35
C VAL A 95 -3.55 7.78 -0.43
N ILE A 96 -4.77 7.37 -0.14
CA ILE A 96 -5.97 7.78 -0.83
C ILE A 96 -6.55 8.96 -0.05
N ASP A 97 -6.73 10.07 -0.75
CA ASP A 97 -7.48 11.22 -0.23
C ASP A 97 -8.97 10.87 -0.29
N GLN A 98 -9.46 10.27 0.80
CA GLN A 98 -10.85 9.90 0.96
C GLN A 98 -11.52 10.93 1.85
N ASP A 99 -12.37 11.75 1.24
CA ASP A 99 -13.22 12.69 1.97
C ASP A 99 -14.03 11.95 3.06
N GLU A 100 -14.39 12.69 4.12
CA GLU A 100 -15.36 12.25 5.14
C GLU A 100 -16.77 12.13 4.52
N ASP A 101 -16.98 11.10 3.69
CA ASP A 101 -18.26 10.74 3.11
C ASP A 101 -19.04 9.85 4.09
N ALA A 102 -20.23 10.30 4.49
CA ALA A 102 -21.05 9.61 5.47
C ALA A 102 -21.48 8.19 5.04
N ARG A 103 -21.62 7.93 3.73
CA ARG A 103 -22.02 6.60 3.24
C ARG A 103 -20.85 5.63 3.35
N PHE A 104 -19.65 6.06 2.98
CA PHE A 104 -18.43 5.28 3.14
C PHE A 104 -18.13 5.06 4.63
N ALA A 105 -18.29 6.08 5.47
CA ALA A 105 -18.10 6.00 6.91
C ALA A 105 -19.01 4.96 7.58
N ALA A 106 -20.25 4.83 7.11
CA ALA A 106 -21.23 3.88 7.63
C ALA A 106 -20.97 2.41 7.24
N LEU A 107 -20.10 2.14 6.25
CA LEU A 107 -19.74 0.78 5.87
C LEU A 107 -18.91 0.11 6.98
N PRO A 108 -19.05 -1.20 7.23
CA PRO A 108 -18.13 -1.92 8.10
C PRO A 108 -16.73 -2.03 7.46
N ALA A 109 -15.70 -2.31 8.26
CA ALA A 109 -14.29 -2.24 7.84
C ALA A 109 -13.96 -3.13 6.63
N GLU A 110 -14.52 -4.33 6.58
CA GLU A 110 -14.36 -5.27 5.47
C GLU A 110 -14.96 -4.73 4.16
N ARG A 111 -16.08 -4.00 4.24
CA ARG A 111 -16.72 -3.37 3.07
C ARG A 111 -15.94 -2.14 2.62
N ARG A 112 -15.36 -1.36 3.53
CA ARG A 112 -14.44 -0.26 3.20
C ARG A 112 -13.19 -0.79 2.50
N ALA A 113 -12.56 -1.83 3.03
CA ALA A 113 -11.40 -2.47 2.42
C ALA A 113 -11.72 -3.04 1.02
N SER A 114 -12.87 -3.70 0.87
CA SER A 114 -13.34 -4.20 -0.43
C SER A 114 -13.58 -3.09 -1.46
N ALA A 115 -14.18 -1.97 -1.03
CA ALA A 115 -14.40 -0.81 -1.88
C ALA A 115 -13.09 -0.15 -2.31
N MET A 116 -12.16 0.04 -1.38
CA MET A 116 -10.84 0.62 -1.67
C MET A 116 -10.02 -0.28 -2.60
N PHE A 117 -10.02 -1.60 -2.36
CA PHE A 117 -9.32 -2.53 -3.23
C PHE A 117 -9.91 -2.58 -4.63
N SER A 118 -11.25 -2.67 -4.75
CA SER A 118 -11.90 -2.72 -6.06
C SER A 118 -11.66 -1.44 -6.86
N ARG A 119 -11.71 -0.28 -6.19
CA ARG A 119 -11.48 1.04 -6.81
C ARG A 119 -10.05 1.25 -7.27
N TYR A 120 -9.06 0.91 -6.45
CA TYR A 120 -7.65 1.27 -6.71
C TYR A 120 -6.74 0.06 -6.95
N GLY A 121 -6.94 -1.01 -6.18
CA GLY A 121 -6.04 -2.16 -6.17
C GLY A 121 -6.01 -2.93 -7.49
N THR A 122 -7.16 -3.16 -8.12
CA THR A 122 -7.22 -3.83 -9.42
C THR A 122 -6.48 -3.05 -10.51
N ASP A 123 -6.61 -1.72 -10.55
CA ASP A 123 -5.92 -0.88 -11.54
C ASP A 123 -4.40 -0.86 -11.29
N LEU A 124 -3.97 -0.75 -10.03
CA LEU A 124 -2.55 -0.84 -9.68
C LEU A 124 -1.96 -2.21 -10.07
N LEU A 125 -2.70 -3.31 -9.89
CA LEU A 125 -2.29 -4.63 -10.37
C LEU A 125 -2.13 -4.66 -11.89
N ARG A 126 -3.03 -4.04 -12.66
CA ARG A 126 -2.90 -3.95 -14.14
C ARG A 126 -1.62 -3.21 -14.55
N ARG A 127 -1.36 -2.06 -13.94
CA ARG A 127 -0.14 -1.27 -14.20
C ARG A 127 1.11 -2.08 -13.91
N MET A 128 1.14 -2.76 -12.77
CA MET A 128 2.29 -3.61 -12.40
C MET A 128 2.47 -4.78 -13.36
N ALA A 129 1.37 -5.41 -13.80
CA ALA A 129 1.39 -6.50 -14.78
C ALA A 129 1.80 -6.05 -16.19
N ALA A 130 1.68 -4.77 -16.52
CA ALA A 130 2.12 -4.20 -17.79
C ALA A 130 3.64 -3.99 -17.89
N LEU A 131 4.37 -4.06 -16.76
CA LEU A 131 5.83 -3.94 -16.72
C LEU A 131 6.50 -5.25 -17.17
N GLY A 132 6.42 -5.55 -18.47
CA GLY A 132 6.84 -6.82 -19.07
C GLY A 132 8.18 -7.40 -18.57
N PRO A 133 9.30 -6.62 -18.57
CA PRO A 133 10.58 -7.13 -18.08
C PRO A 133 10.57 -7.51 -16.59
N LEU A 134 9.80 -6.80 -15.76
CA LEU A 134 9.66 -7.11 -14.33
C LEU A 134 8.79 -8.36 -14.12
N VAL A 135 7.73 -8.52 -14.91
CA VAL A 135 6.89 -9.72 -14.88
C VAL A 135 7.68 -10.97 -15.30
N ALA A 136 8.54 -10.84 -16.30
CA ALA A 136 9.39 -11.90 -16.81
C ALA A 136 10.53 -12.30 -15.84
N ASP A 137 10.92 -11.42 -14.90
CA ASP A 137 12.01 -11.70 -13.97
C ASP A 137 11.62 -12.81 -12.96
N PRO A 138 12.31 -13.97 -12.95
CA PRO A 138 12.01 -15.06 -12.02
C PRO A 138 12.27 -14.70 -10.55
N ASN A 139 13.09 -13.67 -10.28
CA ASN A 139 13.36 -13.20 -8.93
C ASN A 139 12.24 -12.34 -8.35
N VAL A 140 11.24 -11.95 -9.15
CA VAL A 140 10.01 -11.31 -8.68
C VAL A 140 8.94 -12.37 -8.46
N GLN A 141 8.50 -12.54 -7.22
CA GLN A 141 7.52 -13.56 -6.83
C GLN A 141 6.07 -13.13 -7.04
N GLY A 142 5.80 -11.82 -7.06
CA GLY A 142 4.44 -11.32 -7.19
C GLY A 142 4.32 -9.81 -7.11
N PHE A 143 3.09 -9.38 -6.84
CA PHE A 143 2.72 -7.98 -6.66
C PHE A 143 2.17 -7.73 -5.26
N SER A 144 2.37 -6.52 -4.78
CA SER A 144 1.87 -6.02 -3.51
C SER A 144 1.20 -4.67 -3.72
N VAL A 145 -0.03 -4.54 -3.23
CA VAL A 145 -0.76 -3.28 -3.19
C VAL A 145 -1.04 -2.97 -1.73
N VAL A 146 -0.57 -1.80 -1.28
CA VAL A 146 -0.90 -1.24 0.03
C VAL A 146 -1.73 0.02 -0.17
N LEU A 147 -2.95 0.01 0.35
CA LEU A 147 -3.90 1.11 0.26
C LEU A 147 -4.09 1.68 1.65
N SER A 148 -3.87 2.97 1.84
CA SER A 148 -4.20 3.67 3.08
C SER A 148 -5.22 4.76 2.83
N TRP A 149 -6.22 4.89 3.68
CA TRP A 149 -7.24 5.95 3.61
C TRP A 149 -7.54 6.45 5.03
N LEU A 150 -8.07 7.68 5.12
CA LEU A 150 -8.45 8.25 6.41
C LEU A 150 -9.51 7.38 7.09
N LYS A 151 -9.27 7.04 8.36
CA LYS A 151 -10.25 6.34 9.20
C LYS A 151 -11.44 7.27 9.42
N PRO A 152 -12.68 6.83 9.11
CA PRO A 152 -13.86 7.67 9.29
C PRO A 152 -13.98 8.21 10.72
N GLY A 153 -14.30 9.50 10.85
CA GLY A 153 -14.48 10.19 12.13
C GLY A 153 -13.19 10.65 12.82
N THR A 154 -12.03 10.53 12.15
CA THR A 154 -10.73 10.96 12.71
C THR A 154 -10.16 12.21 12.05
N GLY A 155 -10.76 12.73 10.97
CA GLY A 155 -10.26 13.92 10.26
C GLY A 155 -10.40 15.22 11.05
N GLY A 156 -11.40 15.30 11.93
CA GLY A 156 -11.68 16.48 12.77
C GLY A 156 -11.01 16.50 14.15
N SER A 157 -10.28 15.46 14.56
CA SER A 157 -9.73 15.37 15.94
C SER A 157 -8.29 14.85 15.97
N GLY A 158 -7.33 15.76 16.15
CA GLY A 158 -5.92 15.39 16.37
C GLY A 158 -5.19 14.89 15.11
N GLN A 159 -4.24 13.97 15.29
CA GLN A 159 -3.47 13.36 14.20
C GLN A 159 -4.36 12.42 13.38
N PRO A 160 -4.46 12.59 12.05
CA PRO A 160 -5.21 11.69 11.18
C PRO A 160 -4.78 10.23 11.35
N VAL A 161 -5.76 9.34 11.54
CA VAL A 161 -5.51 7.90 11.66
C VAL A 161 -5.88 7.25 10.34
N ASN A 162 -4.99 6.47 9.74
CA ASN A 162 -5.30 5.76 8.50
C ASN A 162 -5.70 4.31 8.76
N GLU A 163 -6.73 3.86 8.07
CA GLU A 163 -6.93 2.43 7.82
C GLU A 163 -6.03 2.01 6.66
N THR A 164 -5.50 0.79 6.71
CA THR A 164 -4.59 0.26 5.70
C THR A 164 -4.95 -1.17 5.34
N LEU A 165 -5.11 -1.44 4.04
CA LEU A 165 -5.11 -2.79 3.48
C LEU A 165 -3.74 -3.06 2.86
N ALA A 166 -3.03 -4.09 3.31
CA ALA A 166 -1.80 -4.57 2.69
C ALA A 166 -2.04 -5.94 2.06
N LEU A 167 -1.99 -6.03 0.73
CA LEU A 167 -2.24 -7.25 -0.03
C LEU A 167 -1.02 -7.66 -0.85
N PHE A 168 -0.67 -8.94 -0.78
CA PHE A 168 0.39 -9.60 -1.53
C PHE A 168 -0.20 -10.77 -2.30
N VAL A 169 0.14 -10.91 -3.57
CA VAL A 169 -0.35 -11.98 -4.45
C VAL A 169 0.75 -12.43 -5.40
N ASP A 170 0.90 -13.74 -5.61
CA ASP A 170 1.90 -14.27 -6.52
C ASP A 170 1.59 -13.91 -7.99
N LYS A 171 2.62 -13.89 -8.84
CA LYS A 171 2.48 -13.47 -10.24
C LYS A 171 1.41 -14.29 -10.98
N GLN A 172 1.38 -15.61 -10.78
CA GLN A 172 0.46 -16.48 -11.52
C GLN A 172 -1.00 -16.19 -11.17
N THR A 173 -1.30 -16.05 -9.88
CA THR A 173 -2.64 -15.71 -9.39
C THR A 173 -3.06 -14.33 -9.86
N ALA A 174 -2.19 -13.32 -9.77
CA ALA A 174 -2.51 -11.97 -10.21
C ALA A 174 -2.77 -11.89 -11.72
N LEU A 175 -1.89 -12.45 -12.54
CA LEU A 175 -2.07 -12.47 -14.00
C LEU A 175 -3.26 -13.33 -14.42
N GLY A 176 -3.56 -14.39 -13.67
CA GLY A 176 -4.76 -15.20 -13.84
C GLY A 176 -6.03 -14.40 -13.56
N PHE A 177 -6.04 -13.63 -12.46
CA PHE A 177 -7.16 -12.78 -12.07
C PHE A 177 -7.41 -11.67 -13.09
N LEU A 178 -6.37 -10.90 -13.44
CA LEU A 178 -6.47 -9.83 -14.44
C LEU A 178 -6.87 -10.35 -15.82
N GLY A 179 -6.39 -11.54 -16.18
CA GLY A 179 -6.76 -12.24 -17.42
C GLY A 179 -8.09 -13.00 -17.35
N LYS A 180 -8.90 -12.82 -16.29
CA LYS A 180 -10.21 -13.49 -16.08
C LYS A 180 -10.16 -15.03 -16.06
N ARG A 181 -8.99 -15.62 -15.83
CA ARG A 181 -8.78 -17.07 -15.66
C ARG A 181 -8.91 -17.51 -14.21
N VAL A 182 -8.80 -16.59 -13.26
CA VAL A 182 -9.02 -16.82 -11.82
C VAL A 182 -10.16 -15.93 -11.37
N ALA A 183 -11.23 -16.52 -10.81
CA ALA A 183 -12.36 -15.78 -10.27
C ALA A 183 -11.95 -14.91 -9.07
N ALA A 184 -12.63 -13.78 -8.86
CA ALA A 184 -12.33 -12.83 -7.79
C ALA A 184 -12.24 -13.47 -6.39
N GLY A 185 -13.17 -14.37 -6.04
CA GLY A 185 -13.14 -15.07 -4.76
C GLY A 185 -11.95 -16.04 -4.61
N GLU A 186 -11.48 -16.64 -5.71
CA GLU A 186 -10.27 -17.48 -5.67
C GLU A 186 -9.00 -16.62 -5.60
N PHE A 187 -8.98 -15.47 -6.30
CA PHE A 187 -7.92 -14.48 -6.18
C PHE A 187 -7.74 -14.03 -4.73
N THR A 188 -8.83 -13.63 -4.05
CA THR A 188 -8.72 -13.18 -2.66
C THR A 188 -8.31 -14.31 -1.73
N ARG A 189 -8.81 -15.55 -1.92
CA ARG A 189 -8.36 -16.73 -1.16
C ARG A 189 -6.86 -16.98 -1.26
N ARG A 190 -6.28 -16.86 -2.45
CA ARG A 190 -4.85 -17.09 -2.69
C ARG A 190 -3.95 -15.93 -2.25
N ALA A 191 -4.47 -14.71 -2.26
CA ALA A 191 -3.73 -13.53 -1.79
C ALA A 191 -3.49 -13.58 -0.27
N LYS A 192 -2.31 -13.16 0.15
CA LYS A 192 -1.97 -12.90 1.56
C LYS A 192 -2.26 -11.43 1.86
N PHE A 193 -3.14 -11.13 2.80
CA PHE A 193 -3.44 -9.74 3.15
C PHE A 193 -3.87 -9.58 4.59
N SER A 194 -3.73 -8.35 5.10
CA SER A 194 -4.20 -7.91 6.41
C SER A 194 -4.75 -6.49 6.34
N VAL A 195 -5.71 -6.20 7.21
CA VAL A 195 -6.24 -4.85 7.45
C VAL A 195 -5.72 -4.34 8.78
N PHE A 196 -5.25 -3.09 8.80
CA PHE A 196 -4.87 -2.36 10.01
C PHE A 196 -5.80 -1.16 10.13
N ASP A 197 -6.40 -0.93 11.31
CA ASP A 197 -7.37 0.14 11.49
C ASP A 197 -6.73 1.46 11.97
N GLY A 198 -5.40 1.55 11.91
CA GLY A 198 -4.62 2.66 12.44
C GLY A 198 -4.20 2.50 13.90
N VAL A 199 -4.78 1.54 14.63
CA VAL A 199 -4.49 1.26 16.04
C VAL A 199 -4.06 -0.19 16.25
N GLN A 200 -4.78 -1.14 15.64
CA GLN A 200 -4.55 -2.57 15.80
C GLN A 200 -4.59 -3.33 14.47
N ASP A 201 -3.89 -4.46 14.43
CA ASP A 201 -3.93 -5.42 13.31
C ASP A 201 -5.28 -6.17 13.37
N MET A 202 -6.16 -5.86 12.42
CA MET A 202 -7.47 -6.52 12.28
C MET A 202 -7.34 -7.88 11.58
N GLY A 203 -6.14 -8.23 11.10
CA GLY A 203 -5.88 -9.47 10.40
C GLY A 203 -6.61 -9.54 9.06
N ARG A 204 -6.99 -10.76 8.68
CA ARG A 204 -7.64 -11.03 7.39
C ARG A 204 -9.15 -10.88 7.53
N LEU A 205 -9.69 -9.79 6.98
CA LEU A 205 -11.12 -9.59 6.83
C LEU A 205 -11.65 -10.21 5.51
N PRO A 206 -12.96 -10.49 5.37
CA PRO A 206 -13.55 -10.80 4.08
C PRO A 206 -13.22 -9.70 3.06
N LEU A 207 -12.75 -10.10 1.88
CA LEU A 207 -12.43 -9.17 0.80
C LEU A 207 -13.21 -9.58 -0.44
N GLU A 208 -14.13 -8.73 -0.85
CA GLU A 208 -14.84 -8.84 -2.12
C GLU A 208 -14.18 -7.91 -3.14
N VAL A 209 -14.08 -8.39 -4.38
CA VAL A 209 -13.47 -7.63 -5.48
C VAL A 209 -14.43 -7.60 -6.64
N TRP A 210 -14.75 -6.40 -7.11
CA TRP A 210 -15.55 -6.15 -8.30
C TRP A 210 -14.81 -5.21 -9.24
N GLU A 211 -15.29 -5.10 -10.47
CA GLU A 211 -14.75 -4.11 -11.40
C GLU A 211 -15.29 -2.73 -11.08
N ASP A 212 -14.37 -1.79 -10.90
CA ASP A 212 -14.64 -0.38 -10.68
C ASP A 212 -13.81 0.41 -11.71
N SER A 213 -14.47 1.28 -12.46
CA SER A 213 -13.82 2.07 -13.51
C SER A 213 -13.30 3.41 -13.02
N PHE A 214 -13.47 3.76 -11.74
CA PHE A 214 -13.16 5.08 -11.19
C PHE A 214 -11.78 5.58 -11.61
N VAL A 215 -10.72 4.80 -11.42
CA VAL A 215 -9.35 5.25 -11.76
C VAL A 215 -9.19 5.56 -13.25
N ARG A 216 -9.95 4.90 -14.12
CA ARG A 216 -9.92 5.11 -15.56
C ARG A 216 -10.82 6.26 -16.03
N THR A 217 -11.86 6.59 -15.26
CA THR A 217 -12.90 7.55 -15.69
C THR A 217 -12.89 8.86 -14.93
N HIS A 218 -12.34 8.87 -13.70
CA HIS A 218 -12.27 10.06 -12.87
C HIS A 218 -11.26 11.06 -13.45
N LYS A 219 -11.65 12.34 -13.43
CA LYS A 219 -10.82 13.45 -13.88
C LYS A 219 -10.88 14.54 -12.81
N VAL A 220 -9.72 15.01 -12.39
CA VAL A 220 -9.62 16.18 -11.52
C VAL A 220 -9.92 17.42 -12.36
N ALA A 221 -10.79 18.29 -11.85
CA ALA A 221 -11.13 19.53 -12.53
C ALA A 221 -9.87 20.36 -12.79
N ASN A 222 -9.74 20.90 -14.00
CA ASN A 222 -8.60 21.73 -14.42
C ASN A 222 -7.23 21.04 -14.41
N TYR A 223 -7.19 19.71 -14.34
CA TYR A 223 -5.95 18.94 -14.50
C TYR A 223 -5.85 18.35 -15.92
N GLU A 224 -4.73 18.62 -16.58
CA GLU A 224 -4.33 17.96 -17.82
C GLU A 224 -2.98 17.25 -17.60
N ALA A 225 -2.93 15.95 -17.89
CA ALA A 225 -1.69 15.22 -17.83
C ALA A 225 -0.69 15.78 -18.86
N PRO A 226 0.62 15.79 -18.58
CA PRO A 226 1.63 16.26 -19.52
C PRO A 226 1.53 15.56 -20.88
N LYS A 227 1.86 16.30 -21.94
CA LYS A 227 1.87 15.75 -23.32
C LYS A 227 2.76 14.50 -23.38
N GLY A 228 2.23 13.44 -23.98
CA GLY A 228 2.92 12.15 -24.12
C GLY A 228 2.65 11.16 -22.99
N GLN A 229 2.05 11.59 -21.88
CA GLN A 229 1.64 10.68 -20.82
C GLN A 229 0.42 9.86 -21.24
N ARG A 230 0.55 8.52 -21.19
CA ARG A 230 -0.55 7.60 -21.50
C ARG A 230 -1.25 7.18 -20.23
N CYS A 231 -2.21 7.98 -19.79
CA CYS A 231 -3.10 7.67 -18.67
C CYS A 231 -4.25 6.79 -19.12
N SER A 232 -3.93 5.57 -19.52
CA SER A 232 -4.89 4.56 -19.94
C SER A 232 -4.44 3.21 -19.39
N GLY A 233 -5.16 2.73 -18.37
CA GLY A 233 -5.07 1.34 -17.91
C GLY A 233 -5.80 0.38 -18.84
#